data_AF-A0A2H0QJA8-F1
#
_entry.id   AF-A0A2H0QJA8-F1
#
_cell.length_a   1.000
_cell.length_b   1.000
_cell.length_c   1.000
_cell.angle_alpha   90.00
_cell.angle_beta   90.00
_cell.angle_gamma   90.00
#
_symmetry.space_group_name_H-M   'P 1'
#
loop_
_entity.id
_entity.type
_entity.pdbx_description
1 polymer ?
#
loop_
_entity_poly.entity_id
_entity_poly.type
_entity_poly.pdbx_seq_one_letter_code
_entity_poly.pdbx_strand_id
1 'polypeptide(L)'
;MRKLLVAVLVLTSTSLFAQSEMKGSKCLDILTDGHRRDSQNFTINLNDYDAPDFGKDYLAQAIFAVKNLVQKEGCSRQDINFGKGPLGKSHSRCKFIQPGMHNSLACYIETNLGYFQVSYDYLGTANVFFSRWD
;
A
#
# COMPACT_ATOMS: atom_id res chain seq x y z
N MET A 1 -29.60 37.37 -13.97
CA MET A 1 -28.13 37.27 -13.98
C MET A 1 -27.54 36.72 -12.68
N ARG A 2 -27.91 37.24 -11.49
CA ARG A 2 -27.38 36.76 -10.19
C ARG A 2 -27.62 35.26 -9.90
N LYS A 3 -28.79 34.72 -10.27
CA LYS A 3 -29.11 33.28 -10.13
C LYS A 3 -28.34 32.36 -11.10
N LEU A 4 -27.92 32.90 -12.26
CA LEU A 4 -27.16 32.15 -13.27
C LEU A 4 -25.69 31.98 -12.84
N LEU A 5 -25.11 33.01 -12.22
CA LEU A 5 -23.75 32.99 -11.67
C LEU A 5 -23.59 32.01 -10.51
N VAL A 6 -24.59 31.88 -9.64
CA VAL A 6 -24.57 30.91 -8.53
C VAL A 6 -24.65 29.46 -9.05
N ALA A 7 -25.45 29.20 -10.08
CA ALA A 7 -25.55 27.87 -10.68
C ALA A 7 -24.22 27.42 -11.32
N VAL A 8 -23.51 28.33 -12.00
CA VAL A 8 -22.20 28.04 -12.60
C VAL A 8 -21.13 27.80 -11.54
N LEU A 9 -21.16 28.51 -10.40
CA LEU A 9 -20.21 28.31 -9.30
C LEU A 9 -20.42 26.98 -8.55
N VAL A 10 -21.66 26.49 -8.48
CA VAL A 10 -22.00 25.18 -7.89
C VAL A 10 -21.59 24.04 -8.82
N LEU A 11 -21.71 24.22 -10.14
CA LEU A 11 -21.31 23.21 -11.13
C LEU A 11 -19.78 23.06 -11.28
N THR A 12 -19.00 24.11 -11.01
CA THR A 12 -17.52 24.04 -11.08
C THR A 12 -16.87 23.51 -9.81
N SER A 13 -17.58 23.50 -8.67
CA SER A 13 -17.04 22.98 -7.41
C SER A 13 -17.16 21.46 -7.29
N THR A 14 -18.06 20.81 -8.02
CA THR A 14 -18.25 19.35 -7.96
C THR A 14 -17.22 18.55 -8.80
N SER A 15 -16.55 19.17 -9.78
CA SER A 15 -15.58 18.46 -10.63
C SER A 15 -14.21 18.25 -9.98
N LEU A 16 -13.87 19.02 -8.93
CA LEU A 16 -12.58 18.92 -8.24
C LEU A 16 -12.52 17.76 -7.22
N PHE A 17 -13.66 17.24 -6.77
CA PHE A 17 -13.69 16.16 -5.78
C PHE A 17 -13.66 14.75 -6.37
N ALA A 18 -13.89 14.57 -7.68
CA ALA A 18 -13.92 13.24 -8.30
C ALA A 18 -12.52 12.64 -8.56
N GLN A 19 -11.45 13.43 -8.49
CA GLN A 19 -10.10 12.96 -8.86
C GLN A 19 -9.33 12.27 -7.71
N SER A 20 -9.78 12.38 -6.46
CA SER A 20 -9.10 11.76 -5.31
C SER A 20 -9.41 10.27 -5.15
N GLU A 21 -10.61 9.82 -5.55
CA GLU A 21 -11.01 8.41 -5.47
C GLU A 21 -10.37 7.54 -6.56
N MET A 22 -9.98 8.12 -7.71
CA MET A 22 -9.41 7.38 -8.84
C MET A 22 -7.93 6.98 -8.67
N LYS A 23 -7.19 7.55 -7.71
CA LYS A 23 -5.75 7.24 -7.56
C LYS A 23 -5.52 5.81 -7.04
N GLY A 24 -6.34 5.37 -6.10
CA GLY A 24 -6.28 4.01 -5.57
C GLY A 24 -6.73 2.94 -6.56
N SER A 25 -7.70 3.25 -7.44
CA SER A 25 -8.31 2.26 -8.33
C SER A 25 -7.30 1.69 -9.33
N LYS A 26 -6.46 2.54 -9.95
CA LYS A 26 -5.44 2.08 -10.89
C LYS A 26 -4.37 1.20 -10.22
N CYS A 27 -3.94 1.55 -9.01
CA CYS A 27 -2.98 0.71 -8.29
C CYS A 27 -3.61 -0.62 -7.88
N LEU A 28 -4.87 -0.60 -7.45
CA LEU A 28 -5.61 -1.82 -7.16
C LEU A 28 -5.75 -2.71 -8.40
N ASP A 29 -6.04 -2.13 -9.57
CA ASP A 29 -6.08 -2.88 -10.85
C ASP A 29 -4.74 -3.58 -11.12
N ILE A 30 -3.62 -2.88 -10.94
CA ILE A 30 -2.27 -3.46 -11.12
C ILE A 30 -2.06 -4.63 -10.15
N LEU A 31 -2.35 -4.43 -8.86
CA LEU A 31 -2.14 -5.44 -7.82
C LEU A 31 -3.10 -6.63 -7.90
N THR A 32 -4.15 -6.55 -8.70
CA THR A 32 -5.20 -7.57 -8.85
C THR A 32 -5.29 -8.13 -10.28
N ASP A 33 -4.37 -7.76 -11.17
CA ASP A 33 -4.40 -8.13 -12.60
C ASP A 33 -5.76 -7.76 -13.24
N GLY A 34 -6.19 -6.50 -13.07
CA GLY A 34 -7.49 -6.00 -13.52
C GLY A 34 -8.66 -6.70 -12.83
N HIS A 35 -8.59 -6.86 -11.50
CA HIS A 35 -9.57 -7.57 -10.68
C HIS A 35 -9.79 -9.05 -11.02
N ARG A 36 -8.88 -9.68 -11.78
CA ARG A 36 -8.92 -11.12 -12.08
C ARG A 36 -8.51 -11.98 -10.88
N ARG A 37 -7.80 -11.39 -9.91
CA ARG A 37 -7.31 -12.06 -8.71
C ARG A 37 -7.57 -11.20 -7.49
N ASP A 38 -8.07 -11.82 -6.43
CA ASP A 38 -8.24 -11.11 -5.15
C ASP A 38 -6.95 -11.03 -4.34
N SER A 39 -5.97 -11.88 -4.67
CA SER A 39 -4.67 -11.89 -4.00
C SER A 39 -3.52 -12.27 -4.94
N GLN A 40 -2.33 -11.81 -4.61
CA GLN A 40 -1.12 -12.04 -5.41
C GLN A 40 0.14 -12.04 -4.55
N ASN A 41 1.13 -12.84 -4.95
CA ASN A 41 2.46 -12.86 -4.37
C ASN A 41 3.43 -12.11 -5.27
N PHE A 42 4.33 -11.37 -4.61
CA PHE A 42 5.38 -10.59 -5.23
C PHE A 42 6.70 -10.81 -4.49
N THR A 43 7.78 -10.45 -5.17
CA THR A 43 9.13 -10.55 -4.64
C THR A 43 9.91 -9.29 -4.99
N ILE A 44 10.61 -8.73 -4.01
CA ILE A 44 11.45 -7.55 -4.17
C ILE A 44 12.77 -7.75 -3.44
N ASN A 45 13.88 -7.53 -4.16
CA ASN A 45 15.21 -7.53 -3.56
C ASN A 45 15.45 -6.15 -2.95
N LEU A 46 15.62 -6.06 -1.63
CA LEU A 46 15.78 -4.78 -0.94
C LEU A 46 17.17 -4.19 -1.14
N ASN A 47 18.15 -5.00 -1.56
CA ASN A 47 19.49 -4.53 -1.88
C ASN A 47 19.52 -3.64 -3.14
N ASP A 48 18.47 -3.68 -3.96
CA ASP A 48 18.32 -2.83 -5.15
C ASP A 48 17.88 -1.40 -4.79
N TYR A 49 17.63 -1.12 -3.51
CA TYR A 49 17.10 0.15 -3.02
C TYR A 49 17.95 0.70 -1.87
N ASP A 50 18.12 2.02 -1.83
CA ASP A 50 18.80 2.71 -0.73
C ASP A 50 17.91 2.71 0.54
N ALA A 51 17.90 1.57 1.23
CA ALA A 51 17.17 1.40 2.47
C ALA A 51 17.86 2.19 3.60
N PRO A 52 17.13 3.06 4.34
CA PRO A 52 17.67 3.64 5.56
C PRO A 52 17.87 2.55 6.61
N ASP A 53 18.71 2.83 7.61
CA ASP A 53 18.82 1.96 8.77
C ASP A 53 17.55 2.08 9.63
N PHE A 54 16.74 1.02 9.61
CA PHE A 54 15.51 0.91 10.39
C PHE A 54 15.76 0.44 11.83
N GLY A 55 16.95 -0.05 12.16
CA GLY A 55 17.27 -0.62 13.47
C GLY A 55 16.28 -1.72 13.89
N LYS A 56 15.43 -1.41 14.88
CA LYS A 56 14.38 -2.32 15.39
C LYS A 56 12.96 -1.93 14.94
N ASP A 57 12.82 -0.95 14.06
CA ASP A 57 11.53 -0.56 13.49
C ASP A 57 11.17 -1.46 12.30
N TYR A 58 10.81 -2.69 12.65
CA TYR A 58 10.42 -3.74 11.71
C TYR A 58 9.21 -3.34 10.85
N LEU A 59 8.29 -2.55 11.41
CA LEU A 59 7.12 -2.10 10.68
C LEU A 59 7.50 -1.06 9.63
N ALA A 60 8.37 -0.10 9.96
CA ALA A 60 8.86 0.86 8.98
C ALA A 60 9.62 0.17 7.83
N GLN A 61 10.45 -0.84 8.15
CA GLN A 61 11.15 -1.65 7.13
C GLN A 61 10.16 -2.37 6.21
N ALA A 62 9.10 -2.97 6.75
CA ALA A 62 8.10 -3.67 5.96
C ALA A 62 7.25 -2.71 5.11
N ILE A 63 6.90 -1.54 5.64
CA ILE A 63 6.24 -0.48 4.87
C ILE A 63 7.16 0.03 3.75
N PHE A 64 8.47 0.15 3.99
CA PHE A 64 9.43 0.50 2.96
C PHE A 64 9.48 -0.53 1.83
N ALA A 65 9.51 -1.83 2.17
CA ALA A 65 9.44 -2.90 1.18
C ALA A 65 8.17 -2.80 0.32
N VAL A 66 7.00 -2.63 0.94
CA VAL A 66 5.73 -2.48 0.21
C VAL A 66 5.72 -1.24 -0.67
N LYS A 67 6.23 -0.09 -0.19
CA LYS A 67 6.30 1.16 -0.98
C LYS A 67 7.15 1.01 -2.23
N ASN A 68 8.30 0.33 -2.12
CA ASN A 68 9.17 0.10 -3.27
C ASN A 68 8.60 -0.95 -4.22
N LEU A 69 7.93 -1.98 -3.69
CA LEU A 69 7.22 -2.96 -4.52
C LEU A 69 6.15 -2.28 -5.35
N VAL A 70 5.23 -1.55 -4.73
CA VAL A 70 4.09 -0.98 -5.47
C VAL A 70 4.58 0.05 -6.49
N GLN A 71 5.66 0.78 -6.19
CA GLN A 71 6.31 1.67 -7.15
C GLN A 71 6.93 0.90 -8.33
N LYS A 72 7.59 -0.24 -8.07
CA LYS A 72 8.13 -1.13 -9.10
C LYS A 72 7.03 -1.68 -10.02
N GLU A 73 5.87 -2.02 -9.46
CA GLU A 73 4.70 -2.49 -10.23
C GLU A 73 3.99 -1.36 -10.99
N GLY A 74 4.37 -0.09 -10.78
CA GLY A 74 3.84 1.07 -11.51
C GLY A 74 2.78 1.88 -10.78
N CYS A 75 2.54 1.62 -9.48
CA CYS A 75 1.75 2.50 -8.63
C CYS A 75 2.54 3.75 -8.21
N SER A 76 1.83 4.81 -7.86
CA SER A 76 2.42 5.91 -7.10
C SER A 76 2.45 5.60 -5.60
N ARG A 77 3.44 6.15 -4.89
CA ARG A 77 3.53 6.04 -3.42
C ARG A 77 2.33 6.63 -2.69
N GLN A 78 1.60 7.56 -3.32
CA GLN A 78 0.40 8.18 -2.72
C GLN A 78 -0.90 7.40 -2.99
N ASP A 79 -0.87 6.38 -3.85
CA ASP A 79 -2.05 5.56 -4.15
C ASP A 79 -2.39 4.64 -2.96
N ILE A 80 -1.40 4.40 -2.10
CA ILE A 80 -1.49 3.58 -0.91
C ILE A 80 -1.33 4.42 0.35
N ASN A 81 -2.31 4.32 1.24
CA ASN A 81 -2.35 4.92 2.55
C ASN A 81 -2.23 3.83 3.63
N PHE A 82 -1.12 3.83 4.35
CA PHE A 82 -0.81 2.87 5.41
C PHE A 82 -1.41 3.23 6.78
N GLY A 83 -2.06 4.40 6.89
CA GLY A 83 -2.71 4.86 8.11
C GLY A 83 -4.23 4.78 8.09
N LYS A 84 -4.84 4.46 6.93
CA LYS A 84 -6.28 4.38 6.75
C LYS A 84 -6.67 3.09 6.03
N GLY A 85 -7.54 2.31 6.64
CA GLY A 85 -8.18 1.11 6.07
C GLY A 85 -9.69 1.31 5.86
N PRO A 86 -10.43 0.25 5.47
CA PRO A 86 -11.87 0.33 5.18
C PRO A 86 -12.70 0.70 6.41
N LEU A 87 -12.27 0.29 7.61
CA LEU A 87 -12.96 0.53 8.87
C LEU A 87 -12.40 1.74 9.66
N GLY A 88 -11.57 2.58 9.03
CA GLY A 88 -10.98 3.75 9.67
C GLY A 88 -9.46 3.68 9.73
N LYS A 89 -8.86 3.60 10.92
CA LYS A 89 -7.40 3.55 11.07
C LYS A 89 -6.87 2.16 10.71
N SER A 90 -5.76 2.12 9.97
CA SER A 90 -5.07 0.86 9.67
C SER A 90 -4.42 0.25 10.92
N HIS A 91 -4.45 -1.07 11.02
CA HIS A 91 -3.83 -1.87 12.07
C HIS A 91 -2.71 -2.77 11.52
N SER A 92 -1.49 -2.27 11.56
CA SER A 92 -0.30 -3.00 11.07
C SER A 92 0.56 -3.50 12.23
N ARG A 93 1.13 -4.70 12.10
CA ARG A 93 1.97 -5.33 13.13
C ARG A 93 3.02 -6.25 12.54
N CYS A 94 4.14 -6.38 13.23
CA CYS A 94 5.17 -7.36 12.92
C CYS A 94 5.38 -8.31 14.10
N LYS A 95 5.64 -9.59 13.81
CA LYS A 95 5.91 -10.62 14.81
C LYS A 95 6.96 -11.58 14.29
N PHE A 96 7.87 -12.00 15.16
CA PHE A 96 8.74 -13.13 14.87
C PHE A 96 7.93 -14.42 14.93
N ILE A 97 7.97 -15.20 13.85
CA ILE A 97 7.39 -16.55 13.82
C ILE A 97 8.17 -17.45 14.78
N GLN A 98 9.50 -17.34 14.78
CA GLN A 98 10.40 -18.04 15.69
C GLN A 98 11.15 -17.00 16.56
N PRO A 99 10.85 -16.91 17.87
CA PRO A 99 11.54 -15.97 18.75
C PRO A 99 13.07 -16.10 18.68
N GLY A 100 13.77 -14.96 18.63
CA GLY A 100 15.23 -14.92 18.55
C GLY A 100 15.82 -15.08 17.15
N MET A 101 15.01 -15.41 16.14
CA MET A 101 15.45 -15.47 14.74
C MET A 101 14.98 -14.23 13.97
N HIS A 102 15.91 -13.32 13.67
CA HIS A 102 15.60 -12.05 12.99
C HIS A 102 14.94 -12.25 11.60
N ASN A 103 15.36 -13.28 10.86
CA ASN A 103 14.82 -13.62 9.56
C ASN A 103 13.46 -14.35 9.61
N SER A 104 12.95 -14.67 10.81
CA SER A 104 11.60 -15.24 10.98
C SER A 104 10.52 -14.16 11.13
N LEU A 105 10.90 -12.89 10.94
CA LEU A 105 9.99 -11.75 11.02
C LEU A 105 8.92 -11.85 9.92
N ALA A 106 7.66 -11.76 10.33
CA ALA A 106 6.53 -11.59 9.43
C ALA A 106 5.71 -10.37 9.85
N CYS A 107 5.35 -9.55 8.88
CA CYS A 107 4.59 -8.33 9.07
C CYS A 107 3.25 -8.39 8.35
N TYR A 108 2.20 -7.94 9.01
CA TYR A 108 0.88 -7.70 8.45
C TYR A 108 0.65 -6.19 8.38
N ILE A 109 0.29 -5.66 7.21
CA ILE A 109 0.19 -4.23 6.95
C ILE A 109 -1.14 -3.92 6.29
N GLU A 110 -1.97 -3.11 6.94
CA GLU A 110 -3.25 -2.67 6.40
C GLU A 110 -3.12 -1.35 5.63
N THR A 111 -3.89 -1.24 4.55
CA THR A 111 -3.94 -0.04 3.72
C THR A 111 -5.37 0.26 3.26
N ASN A 112 -5.56 1.36 2.54
CA ASN A 112 -6.83 1.70 1.90
C ASN A 112 -7.23 0.74 0.77
N LEU A 113 -6.28 -0.01 0.18
CA LEU A 113 -6.53 -0.89 -0.96
C LEU A 113 -6.75 -2.35 -0.55
N GLY A 114 -6.11 -2.77 0.54
CA GLY A 114 -6.05 -4.15 0.98
C GLY A 114 -5.08 -4.31 2.13
N TYR A 115 -4.63 -5.53 2.35
CA TYR A 115 -3.57 -5.83 3.29
C TYR A 115 -2.40 -6.54 2.61
N PHE A 116 -1.21 -6.32 3.17
CA PHE A 116 0.02 -6.96 2.76
C PHE A 116 0.54 -7.87 3.88
N GLN A 117 1.13 -9.00 3.52
CA GLN A 117 1.97 -9.79 4.40
C GLN A 117 3.39 -9.79 3.85
N VAL A 118 4.35 -9.44 4.69
CA VAL A 118 5.77 -9.33 4.31
C VAL A 118 6.58 -10.30 5.14
N SER A 119 7.41 -11.09 4.47
CA SER A 119 8.44 -11.93 5.09
C SER A 119 9.76 -11.73 4.37
N TYR A 120 10.86 -12.14 4.99
CA TYR A 120 12.21 -11.89 4.48
C TYR A 120 12.98 -13.20 4.35
N ASP A 121 13.78 -13.31 3.29
CA ASP A 121 14.80 -14.34 3.21
C ASP A 121 16.13 -13.87 3.81
N TYR A 122 17.13 -14.75 3.82
CA TYR A 122 18.46 -14.43 4.31
C TYR A 122 19.29 -13.55 3.36
N LEU A 123 18.86 -13.40 2.11
CA LEU A 123 19.59 -12.72 1.04
C LEU A 123 19.14 -11.27 0.84
N GLY A 124 18.23 -10.77 1.68
CA GLY A 124 17.70 -9.40 1.60
C GLY A 124 16.50 -9.26 0.67
N THR A 125 15.90 -10.37 0.25
CA THR A 125 14.66 -10.38 -0.52
C THR A 125 13.45 -10.36 0.43
N ALA A 126 12.50 -9.48 0.15
CA ALA A 126 11.18 -9.52 0.76
C ALA A 126 10.18 -10.26 -0.14
N ASN A 127 9.49 -11.23 0.45
CA ASN A 127 8.35 -11.91 -0.13
C ASN A 127 7.09 -11.21 0.38
N VAL A 128 6.30 -10.67 -0.56
CA VAL A 128 5.14 -9.83 -0.25
C VAL A 128 3.89 -10.47 -0.84
N PHE A 129 2.97 -10.85 0.03
CA PHE A 129 1.61 -11.23 -0.34
C PHE A 129 0.71 -10.01 -0.24
N PHE A 130 -0.13 -9.77 -1.24
CA PHE A 130 -1.19 -8.77 -1.22
C PHE A 130 -2.55 -9.45 -1.32
N SER A 131 -3.54 -8.93 -0.60
CA SER A 131 -4.96 -9.23 -0.82
C SER A 131 -5.75 -7.94 -0.74
N ARG A 132 -6.66 -7.73 -1.69
CA ARG A 132 -7.64 -6.65 -1.60
C ARG A 132 -8.61 -6.87 -0.44
N TRP A 133 -9.26 -5.79 -0.01
CA TRP A 133 -10.46 -5.91 0.80
C TRP A 133 -11.62 -6.47 -0.04
N ASP A 134 -12.50 -7.25 0.60
CA ASP A 134 -13.71 -7.79 -0.01
C ASP A 134 -14.83 -6.74 -0.14
#